data_AF-A0A7Y7PTB5-F1
#
_entry.id   AF-A0A7Y7PTB5-F1
#
_cell.length_a   1.000
_cell.length_b   1.000
_cell.length_c   1.000
_cell.angle_alpha   90.00
_cell.angle_beta   90.00
_cell.angle_gamma   90.00
#
_symmetry.space_group_name_H-M   'P 1'
#
loop_
_entity.id
_entity.type
_entity.pdbx_description
1 polymer ?
#
loop_
_entity_poly.entity_id
_entity_poly.type
_entity_poly.pdbx_seq_one_letter_code
_entity_poly.pdbx_strand_id
1 'polypeptide(L)'
;MLLILGGWLLLALVTTTLGWSGWRALVGNRPAVRPLPLEALSLTGVALLLVGLAPVSLVLPLGSLAVRGALGVLVVALLLGQRRAIVVELCRWWATPRPAAWWVGVGLLALLLLVLLLYQQLGSRNPDAQLYYLQYLHWLERYAVVPGLGNLHGRLAFNSHLFLGTAVFGIPTPTGTYYPLPPYLNTLLAMAAARGVTWAIRNKEARYTAWAGAALLLFCIYFYLFRGWVASPAPDCALVVFLSFTFLLYSGFFGPYHVQGRAGRPRLLLLALLSGAAVTIKLSALPVLLLPLHALWVASRPPGPAGVAEEPTAQNWPRLLGIMLVIFLPWLVRNLVLSGYPAYPLPGLPGLPVDWRMPPELVLTEQRLITNMARDLPRADWYGPTDTAWQWLPRWWQQEWLNSPITMTLLLLAAVAPLATWWRARQTGARFTHPGWLSAWLVAAGGGIFWFALAPDYRFGMGFLLVLAFWPWLTLPMPRWLGRLVLVLVVAAMLHLLRDPIYGLRHPRPGAVAALVWPNLPPLPPTRPVRLPSGQLVRVANGELGACGETPLPCTHALAPGLELRGESLAEGFRVAWPPAAQQK
;
A
#
# COMPACT_ATOMS: atom_id res chain seq x y z
N MET A 1 5.60 10.20 -20.78
CA MET A 1 5.44 11.16 -19.66
C MET A 1 4.04 11.73 -19.61
N LEU A 2 3.50 12.21 -20.74
CA LEU A 2 2.13 12.73 -20.81
C LEU A 2 1.09 11.70 -20.35
N LEU A 3 1.20 10.43 -20.75
CA LEU A 3 0.27 9.39 -20.31
C LEU A 3 0.34 9.13 -18.80
N ILE A 4 1.54 9.24 -18.20
CA ILE A 4 1.74 9.11 -16.76
C ILE A 4 0.98 10.23 -16.03
N LEU A 5 1.20 11.48 -16.44
CA LEU A 5 0.54 12.65 -15.87
C LEU A 5 -0.98 12.57 -16.04
N GLY A 6 -1.45 12.17 -17.23
CA GLY A 6 -2.87 11.93 -17.50
C GLY A 6 -3.46 10.87 -16.58
N GLY A 7 -2.75 9.75 -16.37
CA GLY A 7 -3.15 8.70 -15.44
C GLY A 7 -3.24 9.18 -13.99
N TRP A 8 -2.26 9.98 -13.54
CA TRP A 8 -2.27 10.58 -12.19
C TRP A 8 -3.41 11.58 -12.01
N LEU A 9 -3.70 12.42 -13.02
CA LEU A 9 -4.81 13.37 -12.97
C LEU A 9 -6.16 12.66 -12.97
N LEU A 10 -6.34 11.62 -13.79
CA LEU A 10 -7.55 10.79 -13.80
C LEU A 10 -7.77 10.13 -12.43
N LEU A 11 -6.72 9.53 -11.86
CA LEU A 11 -6.79 8.95 -10.53
C LEU A 11 -7.14 9.99 -9.48
N ALA A 12 -6.47 11.16 -9.48
CA ALA A 12 -6.80 12.25 -8.57
C ALA A 12 -8.26 12.67 -8.67
N LEU A 13 -8.81 12.81 -9.88
CA LEU A 13 -10.22 13.12 -10.07
C LEU A 13 -11.12 12.03 -9.45
N VAL A 14 -10.90 10.77 -9.80
CA VAL A 14 -11.75 9.66 -9.36
C VAL A 14 -11.65 9.47 -7.84
N THR A 15 -10.44 9.33 -7.30
CA THR A 15 -10.24 9.00 -5.89
C THR A 15 -10.56 10.18 -4.98
N THR A 16 -10.23 11.43 -5.34
CA THR A 16 -10.67 12.57 -4.54
C THR A 16 -12.19 12.71 -4.56
N THR A 17 -12.87 12.43 -5.67
CA THR A 17 -14.35 12.44 -5.72
C THR A 17 -14.94 11.37 -4.81
N LEU A 18 -14.48 10.12 -4.90
CA LEU A 18 -14.96 9.03 -4.05
C LEU A 18 -14.70 9.33 -2.56
N GLY A 19 -13.48 9.75 -2.23
CA GLY A 19 -13.08 10.04 -0.86
C GLY A 19 -13.82 11.23 -0.27
N TRP A 20 -14.05 12.28 -1.05
CA TRP A 20 -14.85 13.41 -0.61
C TRP A 20 -16.31 13.04 -0.36
N SER A 21 -16.90 12.26 -1.28
CA SER A 21 -18.26 11.74 -1.14
C SER A 21 -18.41 10.89 0.12
N GLY A 22 -17.50 9.93 0.32
CA GLY A 22 -17.47 9.07 1.50
C GLY A 22 -17.26 9.85 2.79
N TRP A 23 -16.33 10.82 2.79
CA TRP A 23 -16.09 11.66 3.96
C TRP A 23 -17.30 12.52 4.33
N ARG A 24 -17.97 13.13 3.34
CA ARG A 24 -19.20 13.90 3.57
C ARG A 24 -20.34 13.02 4.07
N ALA A 25 -20.47 11.80 3.55
CA ALA A 25 -21.48 10.85 4.04
C ALA A 25 -21.24 10.49 5.52
N LEU A 26 -19.98 10.34 5.94
CA LEU A 26 -19.63 10.08 7.34
C LEU A 26 -19.86 11.29 8.25
N VAL A 27 -19.42 12.47 7.80
CA VAL A 27 -19.50 13.71 8.59
C VAL A 27 -20.92 14.27 8.66
N GLY A 28 -21.71 14.15 7.58
CA GLY A 28 -23.01 14.79 7.44
C GLY A 28 -22.91 16.31 7.48
N ASN A 29 -23.93 16.99 8.02
CA ASN A 29 -23.97 18.44 8.20
C ASN A 29 -23.28 18.91 9.49
N ARG A 30 -22.27 18.19 10.00
CA ARG A 30 -21.63 18.51 11.30
C ARG A 30 -20.48 19.51 11.11
N PRO A 31 -20.64 20.79 11.49
CA PRO A 31 -19.60 21.82 11.28
C PRO A 31 -18.36 21.62 12.17
N ALA A 32 -18.49 20.86 13.26
CA ALA A 32 -17.40 20.64 14.23
C ALA A 32 -16.28 19.69 13.73
N VAL A 33 -16.49 18.96 12.63
CA VAL A 33 -15.48 18.02 12.11
C VAL A 33 -14.58 18.74 11.10
N ARG A 34 -13.27 18.79 11.38
CA ARG A 34 -12.29 19.38 10.47
C ARG A 34 -12.29 18.66 9.10
N PRO A 35 -12.20 19.41 7.99
CA PRO A 35 -12.07 18.81 6.67
C PRO A 35 -10.74 18.04 6.55
N LEU A 36 -10.75 16.95 5.78
CA LEU A 36 -9.53 16.23 5.43
C LEU A 36 -8.79 16.99 4.32
N PRO A 37 -7.44 16.98 4.33
CA PRO A 37 -6.68 17.50 3.20
C PRO A 37 -6.86 16.60 1.96
N LEU A 38 -6.65 17.16 0.77
CA LEU A 38 -6.95 16.53 -0.52
C LEU A 38 -6.28 15.17 -0.74
N GLU A 39 -5.05 14.98 -0.28
CA GLU A 39 -4.32 13.70 -0.37
C GLU A 39 -4.88 12.64 0.59
N ALA A 40 -5.39 13.04 1.76
CA ALA A 40 -6.09 12.12 2.66
C ALA A 40 -7.48 11.77 2.11
N LEU A 41 -8.18 12.73 1.48
CA LEU A 41 -9.40 12.47 0.73
C LEU A 41 -9.12 11.50 -0.42
N SER A 42 -8.09 11.74 -1.22
CA SER A 42 -7.71 10.84 -2.31
C SER A 42 -7.39 9.43 -1.80
N LEU A 43 -6.58 9.30 -0.73
CA LEU A 43 -6.28 7.99 -0.14
C LEU A 43 -7.53 7.29 0.40
N THR A 44 -8.46 8.04 1.00
CA THR A 44 -9.76 7.52 1.42
C THR A 44 -10.54 6.99 0.22
N GLY A 45 -10.53 7.71 -0.91
CA GLY A 45 -11.16 7.25 -2.14
C GLY A 45 -10.49 6.03 -2.75
N VAL A 46 -9.16 5.91 -2.66
CA VAL A 46 -8.47 4.67 -3.02
C VAL A 46 -8.97 3.53 -2.14
N ALA A 47 -9.03 3.71 -0.81
CA ALA A 47 -9.52 2.66 0.09
C ALA A 47 -10.97 2.24 -0.24
N LEU A 48 -11.87 3.21 -0.48
CA LEU A 48 -13.25 2.94 -0.91
C LEU A 48 -13.31 2.21 -2.25
N LEU A 49 -12.48 2.60 -3.21
CA LEU A 49 -12.37 1.94 -4.50
C LEU A 49 -11.92 0.48 -4.34
N LEU A 50 -10.86 0.22 -3.56
CA LEU A 50 -10.36 -1.15 -3.34
C LEU A 50 -11.44 -2.05 -2.71
N VAL A 51 -12.13 -1.52 -1.69
CA VAL A 51 -13.21 -2.23 -0.99
C VAL A 51 -14.41 -2.46 -1.92
N GLY A 52 -14.80 -1.47 -2.71
CA GLY A 52 -15.93 -1.57 -3.64
C GLY A 52 -15.67 -2.49 -4.84
N LEU A 53 -14.42 -2.56 -5.32
CA LEU A 53 -14.05 -3.45 -6.42
C LEU A 53 -13.92 -4.92 -6.00
N ALA A 54 -13.68 -5.19 -4.72
CA ALA A 54 -13.54 -6.56 -4.20
C ALA A 54 -14.75 -7.46 -4.51
N PRO A 55 -16.02 -7.09 -4.21
CA PRO A 55 -17.16 -7.91 -4.61
C PRO A 55 -17.37 -7.93 -6.13
N VAL A 56 -17.13 -6.83 -6.85
CA VAL A 56 -17.27 -6.78 -8.32
C VAL A 56 -16.33 -7.79 -8.99
N SER A 57 -15.09 -7.87 -8.51
CA SER A 57 -14.08 -8.78 -9.03
C SER A 57 -14.37 -10.27 -8.82
N LEU A 58 -15.39 -10.61 -8.01
CA LEU A 58 -15.86 -11.99 -7.87
C LEU A 58 -16.64 -12.47 -9.09
N VAL A 59 -17.28 -11.54 -9.80
CA VAL A 59 -18.27 -11.87 -10.84
C VAL A 59 -17.96 -11.25 -12.20
N LEU A 60 -17.17 -10.16 -12.24
CA LEU A 60 -16.86 -9.46 -13.47
C LEU A 60 -15.35 -9.21 -13.62
N PRO A 61 -14.83 -9.29 -14.86
CA PRO A 61 -13.47 -8.86 -15.18
C PRO A 61 -13.34 -7.34 -15.05
N LEU A 62 -12.30 -6.90 -14.35
CA LEU A 62 -12.07 -5.49 -14.01
C LEU A 62 -11.58 -4.65 -15.19
N GLY A 63 -11.08 -5.30 -16.24
CA GLY A 63 -10.70 -4.68 -17.51
C GLY A 63 -11.88 -4.40 -18.44
N SER A 64 -13.08 -4.91 -18.11
CA SER A 64 -14.25 -4.74 -18.97
C SER A 64 -14.74 -3.30 -19.05
N LEU A 65 -15.29 -2.94 -20.23
CA LEU A 65 -15.94 -1.65 -20.44
C LEU A 65 -17.12 -1.44 -19.47
N ALA A 66 -17.82 -2.51 -19.08
CA ALA A 66 -18.91 -2.44 -18.12
C ALA A 66 -18.45 -1.92 -16.75
N VAL A 67 -17.39 -2.50 -16.17
CA VAL A 67 -16.86 -2.08 -14.87
C VAL A 67 -16.27 -0.67 -14.93
N ARG A 68 -15.45 -0.38 -15.96
CA ARG A 68 -14.83 0.94 -16.14
C ARG A 68 -15.87 2.03 -16.42
N GLY A 69 -16.87 1.73 -17.24
CA GLY A 69 -17.99 2.61 -17.57
C GLY A 69 -18.88 2.89 -16.36
N ALA A 70 -19.24 1.87 -15.57
CA ALA A 70 -20.01 2.03 -14.34
C ALA A 70 -19.28 2.91 -13.31
N LEU A 71 -17.96 2.73 -13.16
CA LEU A 71 -17.14 3.62 -12.32
C LEU A 71 -17.15 5.06 -12.84
N GLY A 72 -17.01 5.25 -14.16
CA GLY A 72 -17.10 6.57 -14.79
C GLY A 72 -18.45 7.26 -14.53
N VAL A 73 -19.56 6.54 -14.74
CA VAL A 73 -20.91 7.02 -14.47
C VAL A 73 -21.09 7.38 -12.98
N LEU A 74 -20.61 6.53 -12.07
CA LEU A 74 -20.65 6.81 -10.63
C LEU A 74 -19.91 8.11 -10.28
N VAL A 75 -18.69 8.29 -10.80
CA VAL A 75 -17.89 9.51 -10.54
C VAL A 75 -18.59 10.75 -11.08
N VAL A 76 -19.11 10.70 -12.31
CA VAL A 76 -19.87 11.82 -12.90
C VAL A 76 -21.13 12.13 -12.08
N ALA A 77 -21.89 11.10 -11.68
CA ALA A 77 -23.08 11.28 -10.85
C ALA A 77 -22.75 11.92 -9.50
N LEU A 78 -21.66 11.50 -8.84
CA LEU A 78 -21.20 12.08 -7.58
C LEU A 78 -20.75 13.53 -7.72
N LEU A 79 -20.03 13.87 -8.81
CA LEU A 79 -19.64 15.25 -9.12
C LEU A 79 -20.88 16.13 -9.35
N LEU A 80 -21.84 15.67 -10.16
CA LEU A 80 -23.07 16.40 -10.43
C LEU A 80 -23.94 16.57 -9.18
N GLY A 81 -24.06 15.53 -8.35
CA GLY A 81 -24.79 15.57 -7.09
C GLY A 81 -24.18 16.53 -6.07
N GLN A 82 -22.87 16.78 -6.16
CA GLN A 82 -22.13 17.65 -5.24
C GLN A 82 -21.70 18.98 -5.84
N ARG A 83 -22.13 19.31 -7.07
CA ARG A 83 -21.71 20.50 -7.83
C ARG A 83 -21.75 21.80 -7.04
N ARG A 84 -22.78 22.02 -6.21
CA ARG A 84 -22.90 23.23 -5.37
C ARG A 84 -21.77 23.31 -4.34
N ALA A 85 -21.46 22.20 -3.67
CA ALA A 85 -20.36 22.15 -2.71
C ALA A 85 -18.99 22.29 -3.39
N ILE A 86 -18.83 21.70 -4.57
CA ILE A 86 -17.64 21.86 -5.43
C ILE A 86 -17.43 23.34 -5.76
N VAL A 87 -18.46 24.01 -6.27
CA VAL A 87 -18.38 25.44 -6.61
C VAL A 87 -18.03 26.27 -5.39
N VAL A 88 -18.65 26.02 -4.23
CA VAL A 88 -18.34 26.75 -2.99
C VAL A 88 -16.88 26.56 -2.56
N GLU A 89 -16.36 25.34 -2.57
CA GLU A 89 -14.96 25.07 -2.21
C GLU A 89 -13.98 25.63 -3.25
N LEU A 90 -14.32 25.62 -4.54
CA LEU A 90 -13.53 26.28 -5.57
C LEU A 90 -13.51 27.79 -5.35
N CYS A 91 -14.66 28.43 -5.13
CA CYS A 91 -14.73 29.87 -4.81
C CYS A 91 -13.92 30.21 -3.57
N ARG A 92 -13.99 29.39 -2.52
CA ARG A 92 -13.15 29.53 -1.32
C ARG A 92 -11.67 29.43 -1.67
N TRP A 93 -11.28 28.44 -2.45
CA TRP A 93 -9.89 28.25 -2.88
C TRP A 93 -9.37 29.44 -3.71
N TRP A 94 -10.18 29.95 -4.63
CA TRP A 94 -9.86 31.13 -5.45
C TRP A 94 -9.74 32.41 -4.61
N ALA A 95 -10.59 32.58 -3.60
CA ALA A 95 -10.56 33.72 -2.70
C ALA A 95 -9.46 33.62 -1.62
N THR A 96 -8.86 32.45 -1.39
CA THR A 96 -7.86 32.27 -0.34
C THR A 96 -6.54 32.94 -0.73
N PRO A 97 -5.98 33.83 0.10
CA PRO A 97 -4.72 34.49 -0.22
C PRO A 97 -3.56 33.49 -0.29
N ARG A 98 -2.63 33.74 -1.23
CA ARG A 98 -1.45 32.90 -1.48
C ARG A 98 -0.18 33.56 -0.91
N PRO A 99 0.14 33.35 0.39
CA PRO A 99 1.37 33.88 0.97
C PRO A 99 2.61 33.23 0.32
N ALA A 100 3.79 33.85 0.48
CA ALA A 100 5.05 33.32 -0.05
C ALA A 100 5.30 31.84 0.31
N ALA A 101 4.94 31.44 1.53
CA ALA A 101 5.02 30.05 1.97
C ALA A 101 4.26 29.05 1.08
N TRP A 102 3.12 29.47 0.50
CA TRP A 102 2.34 28.65 -0.42
C TRP A 102 3.13 28.36 -1.70
N TRP A 103 3.80 29.36 -2.27
CA TRP A 103 4.64 29.20 -3.46
C TRP A 103 5.87 28.32 -3.20
N VAL A 104 6.46 28.40 -2.01
CA VAL A 104 7.53 27.46 -1.60
C VAL A 104 7.01 26.02 -1.59
N GLY A 105 5.81 25.80 -1.04
CA GLY A 105 5.15 24.50 -1.06
C GLY A 105 4.88 23.98 -2.47
N VAL A 106 4.40 24.84 -3.37
CA VAL A 106 4.15 24.50 -4.78
C VAL A 106 5.46 24.17 -5.50
N GLY A 107 6.52 24.96 -5.31
CA GLY A 107 7.84 24.69 -5.89
C GLY A 107 8.42 23.36 -5.41
N LEU A 108 8.32 23.07 -4.11
CA LEU A 108 8.73 21.77 -3.56
C LEU A 108 7.89 20.63 -4.15
N LEU A 109 6.56 20.76 -4.20
CA LEU A 109 5.70 19.75 -4.80
C LEU A 109 6.07 19.49 -6.26
N ALA A 110 6.28 20.55 -7.06
CA ALA A 110 6.69 20.44 -8.45
C ALA A 110 8.03 19.68 -8.59
N LEU A 111 9.01 19.97 -7.73
CA LEU A 111 10.29 19.26 -7.68
C LEU A 111 10.09 17.77 -7.36
N LEU A 112 9.31 17.44 -6.33
CA LEU A 112 9.07 16.05 -5.93
C LEU A 112 8.31 15.27 -7.02
N LEU A 113 7.31 15.89 -7.65
CA LEU A 113 6.56 15.29 -8.76
C LEU A 113 7.44 15.09 -10.00
N LEU A 114 8.33 16.04 -10.30
CA LEU A 114 9.31 15.91 -11.38
C LEU A 114 10.25 14.73 -11.13
N VAL A 115 10.78 14.60 -9.91
CA VAL A 115 11.61 13.46 -9.50
C VAL A 115 10.86 12.14 -9.70
N LEU A 116 9.62 12.03 -9.20
CA LEU A 116 8.79 10.82 -9.36
C LEU A 116 8.53 10.49 -10.83
N LEU A 117 8.17 11.49 -11.64
CA LEU A 117 7.89 11.33 -13.07
C LEU A 117 9.12 10.82 -13.83
N LEU A 118 10.29 11.38 -13.53
CA LEU A 118 11.56 11.01 -14.14
C LEU A 118 12.00 9.59 -13.75
N TYR A 119 11.88 9.23 -12.48
CA TYR A 119 12.19 7.86 -12.04
C TYR A 119 11.21 6.83 -12.57
N GLN A 120 9.94 7.21 -12.76
CA GLN A 120 8.98 6.32 -13.41
C GLN A 120 9.36 6.03 -14.86
N GLN A 121 9.98 6.98 -15.57
CA GLN A 121 10.47 6.79 -16.93
C GLN A 121 11.72 5.90 -17.02
N LEU A 122 12.43 5.69 -15.92
CA LEU A 122 13.56 4.75 -15.90
C LEU A 122 13.11 3.28 -15.96
N GLY A 123 11.81 3.00 -15.79
CA GLY A 123 11.25 1.65 -15.75
C GLY A 123 11.41 0.99 -14.38
N SER A 124 10.70 -0.13 -14.19
CA SER A 124 10.73 -0.87 -12.92
C SER A 124 11.93 -1.80 -12.86
N ARG A 125 12.67 -1.75 -11.74
CA ARG A 125 13.70 -2.75 -11.37
C ARG A 125 13.20 -3.74 -10.33
N ASN A 126 11.89 -3.76 -10.06
CA ASN A 126 11.30 -4.70 -9.12
C ASN A 126 11.18 -6.08 -9.79
N PRO A 127 11.85 -7.13 -9.28
CA PRO A 127 11.78 -8.47 -9.87
C PRO A 127 10.36 -9.06 -9.83
N ASP A 128 9.58 -8.75 -8.79
CA ASP A 128 8.23 -9.30 -8.61
C ASP A 128 7.24 -8.81 -9.68
N ALA A 129 7.53 -7.66 -10.31
CA ALA A 129 6.73 -7.14 -11.41
C ALA A 129 6.66 -8.12 -12.57
N GLN A 130 7.83 -8.60 -13.02
CA GLN A 130 7.91 -9.58 -14.10
C GLN A 130 7.66 -11.00 -13.61
N LEU A 131 7.87 -11.29 -12.33
CA LEU A 131 7.58 -12.61 -11.78
C LEU A 131 6.08 -12.93 -11.80
N TYR A 132 5.25 -12.06 -11.22
CA TYR A 132 3.81 -12.36 -11.11
C TYR A 132 2.86 -11.16 -11.12
N TYR A 133 3.29 -9.92 -10.82
CA TYR A 133 2.34 -8.80 -10.75
C TYR A 133 1.63 -8.55 -12.08
N LEU A 134 2.39 -8.50 -13.18
CA LEU A 134 1.83 -8.22 -14.52
C LEU A 134 0.91 -9.35 -14.98
N GLN A 135 1.27 -10.61 -14.72
CA GLN A 135 0.38 -11.76 -14.97
C GLN A 135 -0.90 -11.70 -14.15
N TYR A 136 -0.81 -11.39 -12.85
CA TYR A 136 -2.00 -11.30 -12.00
C TYR A 136 -2.95 -10.19 -12.45
N LEU A 137 -2.40 -9.04 -12.90
CA LEU A 137 -3.18 -7.94 -13.46
C LEU A 137 -3.89 -8.38 -14.76
N HIS A 138 -3.23 -9.11 -15.65
CA HIS A 138 -3.86 -9.67 -16.85
C HIS A 138 -5.03 -10.61 -16.53
N TRP A 139 -4.89 -11.43 -15.49
CA TRP A 139 -5.98 -12.30 -15.02
C TRP A 139 -7.18 -11.47 -14.54
N LEU A 140 -6.95 -10.46 -13.71
CA LEU A 140 -8.00 -9.56 -13.21
C LEU A 140 -8.69 -8.75 -14.32
N GLU A 141 -7.95 -8.39 -15.37
CA GLU A 141 -8.48 -7.62 -16.48
C GLU A 141 -9.40 -8.44 -17.39
N ARG A 142 -9.11 -9.73 -17.58
CA ARG A 142 -9.81 -10.60 -18.54
C ARG A 142 -10.84 -11.53 -17.91
N TYR A 143 -10.68 -11.90 -16.63
CA TYR A 143 -11.55 -12.83 -15.95
C TYR A 143 -12.06 -12.28 -14.62
N ALA A 144 -13.24 -12.75 -14.19
CA ALA A 144 -13.61 -12.72 -12.78
C ALA A 144 -12.60 -13.57 -11.96
N VAL A 145 -12.72 -13.59 -10.64
CA VAL A 145 -11.84 -14.40 -9.79
C VAL A 145 -11.81 -15.86 -10.27
N VAL A 146 -10.60 -16.37 -10.58
CA VAL A 146 -10.43 -17.69 -11.20
C VAL A 146 -10.17 -18.75 -10.11
N PRO A 147 -10.98 -19.83 -10.05
CA PRO A 147 -10.79 -20.88 -9.05
C PRO A 147 -9.43 -21.58 -9.17
N GLY A 148 -8.74 -21.73 -8.04
CA GLY A 148 -7.46 -22.44 -7.98
C GLY A 148 -6.34 -21.81 -8.81
N LEU A 149 -6.40 -20.51 -9.10
CA LEU A 149 -5.34 -19.81 -9.84
C LEU A 149 -3.96 -19.98 -9.20
N GLY A 150 -3.89 -20.18 -7.88
CA GLY A 150 -2.65 -20.52 -7.18
C GLY A 150 -2.02 -21.85 -7.60
N ASN A 151 -2.79 -22.80 -8.14
CA ASN A 151 -2.26 -24.06 -8.68
C ASN A 151 -1.43 -23.84 -9.95
N LEU A 152 -1.80 -22.84 -10.77
CA LEU A 152 -1.01 -22.46 -11.94
C LEU A 152 0.32 -21.84 -11.49
N HIS A 153 0.26 -20.91 -10.54
CA HIS A 153 1.42 -20.24 -9.98
C HIS A 153 1.07 -19.70 -8.57
N GLY A 154 1.76 -20.19 -7.53
CA GLY A 154 1.39 -19.90 -6.12
C GLY A 154 1.19 -18.43 -5.79
N ARG A 155 2.10 -17.55 -6.24
CA ARG A 155 2.01 -16.09 -6.04
C ARG A 155 0.76 -15.42 -6.63
N LEU A 156 0.08 -16.03 -7.61
CA LEU A 156 -1.19 -15.52 -8.13
C LEU A 156 -2.36 -15.66 -7.13
N ALA A 157 -2.16 -16.38 -6.03
CA ALA A 157 -3.13 -16.50 -4.94
C ALA A 157 -2.88 -15.53 -3.77
N PHE A 158 -1.88 -14.64 -3.81
CA PHE A 158 -1.62 -13.67 -2.71
C PHE A 158 -2.73 -12.64 -2.48
N ASN A 159 -3.68 -12.52 -3.42
CA ASN A 159 -4.93 -11.77 -3.25
C ASN A 159 -4.79 -10.34 -2.67
N SER A 160 -3.84 -9.55 -3.18
CA SER A 160 -3.73 -8.14 -2.80
C SER A 160 -4.84 -7.31 -3.43
N HIS A 161 -5.64 -6.61 -2.63
CA HIS A 161 -6.69 -5.72 -3.12
C HIS A 161 -6.15 -4.52 -3.91
N LEU A 162 -4.88 -4.14 -3.72
CA LEU A 162 -4.25 -3.09 -4.54
C LEU A 162 -4.35 -3.42 -6.04
N PHE A 163 -4.19 -4.68 -6.40
CA PHE A 163 -4.26 -5.10 -7.80
C PHE A 163 -5.64 -4.94 -8.41
N LEU A 164 -6.71 -4.99 -7.60
CA LEU A 164 -8.06 -4.76 -8.10
C LEU A 164 -8.21 -3.33 -8.61
N GLY A 165 -7.82 -2.34 -7.79
CA GLY A 165 -7.76 -0.96 -8.21
C GLY A 165 -6.79 -0.76 -9.38
N THR A 166 -5.65 -1.45 -9.35
CA THR A 166 -4.63 -1.32 -10.39
C THR A 166 -5.12 -1.80 -11.76
N ALA A 167 -5.84 -2.93 -11.83
CA ALA A 167 -6.40 -3.50 -13.06
C ALA A 167 -7.50 -2.62 -13.70
N VAL A 168 -8.35 -1.98 -12.89
CA VAL A 168 -9.40 -1.07 -13.41
C VAL A 168 -8.81 0.13 -14.15
N PHE A 169 -7.62 0.59 -13.74
CA PHE A 169 -6.94 1.73 -14.36
C PHE A 169 -5.83 1.31 -15.35
N GLY A 170 -5.76 0.04 -15.78
CA GLY A 170 -4.79 -0.41 -16.78
C GLY A 170 -5.00 0.30 -18.12
N ILE A 171 -3.95 0.97 -18.62
CA ILE A 171 -3.98 1.71 -19.88
C ILE A 171 -3.12 0.96 -20.90
N PRO A 172 -3.71 0.42 -21.99
CA PRO A 172 -2.96 -0.20 -23.07
C PRO A 172 -1.99 0.78 -23.71
N THR A 173 -0.76 0.32 -23.96
CA THR A 173 0.28 1.05 -24.68
C THR A 173 0.88 0.16 -25.76
N PRO A 174 1.67 0.69 -26.72
CA PRO A 174 2.26 -0.13 -27.79
C PRO A 174 3.16 -1.28 -27.30
N THR A 175 3.74 -1.17 -26.10
CA THR A 175 4.72 -2.14 -25.56
C THR A 175 4.21 -2.95 -24.37
N GLY A 176 2.94 -2.78 -23.98
CA GLY A 176 2.33 -3.45 -22.83
C GLY A 176 1.31 -2.57 -22.12
N THR A 177 0.92 -2.95 -20.91
CA THR A 177 -0.08 -2.19 -20.13
C THR A 177 0.58 -1.31 -19.07
N TYR A 178 0.16 -0.05 -19.01
CA TYR A 178 0.57 0.89 -17.98
C TYR A 178 -0.42 0.92 -16.82
N TYR A 179 0.10 0.81 -15.60
CA TYR A 179 -0.69 0.75 -14.38
C TYR A 179 -0.40 1.97 -13.47
N PRO A 180 -1.22 3.04 -13.52
CA PRO A 180 -0.91 4.31 -12.87
C PRO A 180 -1.16 4.34 -11.36
N LEU A 181 -1.99 3.43 -10.80
CA LEU A 181 -2.45 3.53 -9.42
C LEU A 181 -1.32 3.44 -8.37
N PRO A 182 -0.46 2.42 -8.35
CA PRO A 182 0.59 2.33 -7.34
C PRO A 182 1.59 3.51 -7.41
N PRO A 183 2.08 3.93 -8.59
CA PRO A 183 2.91 5.14 -8.72
C PRO A 183 2.21 6.43 -8.26
N TYR A 184 0.90 6.56 -8.52
CA TYR A 184 0.10 7.70 -8.07
C TYR A 184 0.07 7.84 -6.53
N LEU A 185 0.08 6.74 -5.78
CA LEU A 185 0.12 6.81 -4.31
C LEU A 185 1.37 7.57 -3.80
N ASN A 186 2.47 7.54 -4.54
CA ASN A 186 3.69 8.27 -4.21
C ASN A 186 3.48 9.80 -4.28
N THR A 187 2.61 10.26 -5.19
CA THR A 187 2.30 11.69 -5.33
C THR A 187 1.50 12.19 -4.12
N LEU A 188 0.68 11.34 -3.50
CA LEU A 188 -0.02 11.68 -2.26
C LEU A 188 0.97 11.94 -1.13
N LEU A 189 2.01 11.12 -1.02
CA LEU A 189 3.05 11.29 -0.03
C LEU A 189 3.90 12.55 -0.28
N ALA A 190 4.26 12.83 -1.54
CA ALA A 190 4.91 14.07 -1.93
C ALA A 190 4.06 15.31 -1.56
N MET A 191 2.75 15.22 -1.75
CA MET A 191 1.80 16.27 -1.40
C MET A 191 1.66 16.46 0.12
N ALA A 192 1.74 15.40 0.93
CA ALA A 192 1.82 15.50 2.39
C ALA A 192 3.11 16.20 2.85
N ALA A 193 4.26 15.85 2.24
CA ALA A 193 5.54 16.49 2.52
C ALA A 193 5.51 18.00 2.21
N ALA A 194 5.03 18.38 1.02
CA ALA A 194 4.95 19.78 0.59
C ALA A 194 4.05 20.64 1.49
N ARG A 195 2.91 20.09 1.93
CA ARG A 195 2.01 20.77 2.88
C ARG A 195 2.64 20.92 4.25
N GLY A 196 3.31 19.89 4.74
CA GLY A 196 4.04 19.94 6.00
C GLY A 196 4.98 21.15 6.00
N VAL A 197 5.84 21.26 4.98
CA VAL A 197 6.77 22.39 4.80
C VAL A 197 6.04 23.73 4.72
N THR A 198 4.96 23.80 3.93
CA THR A 198 4.14 25.02 3.82
C THR A 198 3.60 25.47 5.19
N TRP A 199 3.10 24.53 5.99
CA TRP A 199 2.59 24.80 7.33
C TRP A 199 3.68 25.23 8.31
N ALA A 200 4.86 24.62 8.26
CA ALA A 200 5.99 25.04 9.08
C ALA A 200 6.45 26.47 8.80
N ILE A 201 6.45 26.89 7.53
CA ILE A 201 6.85 28.26 7.17
C ILE A 201 5.80 29.27 7.65
N ARG A 202 4.50 28.91 7.58
CA ARG A 202 3.40 29.80 8.00
C ARG A 202 3.26 29.95 9.51
N ASN A 203 3.64 28.92 10.27
CA ASN A 203 3.41 28.89 11.71
C ASN A 203 4.72 29.00 12.47
N LYS A 204 4.81 29.93 13.42
CA LYS A 204 6.03 30.17 14.20
C LYS A 204 6.30 29.11 15.27
N GLU A 205 5.31 28.27 15.59
CA GLU A 205 5.43 27.24 16.63
C GLU A 205 6.29 26.06 16.18
N ALA A 206 7.22 25.62 17.04
CA ALA A 206 8.19 24.57 16.75
C ALA A 206 7.55 23.22 16.35
N ARG A 207 6.33 22.92 16.83
CA ARG A 207 5.62 21.68 16.49
C ARG A 207 5.36 21.54 14.99
N TYR A 208 5.04 22.64 14.30
CA TYR A 208 4.76 22.59 12.86
C TYR A 208 6.03 22.36 12.04
N THR A 209 7.17 22.92 12.47
CA THR A 209 8.49 22.64 11.88
C THR A 209 8.87 21.17 12.02
N ALA A 210 8.64 20.58 13.19
CA ALA A 210 8.93 19.18 13.43
C ALA A 210 8.05 18.27 12.56
N TRP A 211 6.77 18.63 12.38
CA TRP A 211 5.85 17.94 11.48
C TRP A 211 6.20 18.07 9.99
N ALA A 212 6.69 19.23 9.55
CA ALA A 212 7.22 19.39 8.19
C ALA A 212 8.42 18.47 7.95
N GLY A 213 9.37 18.48 8.89
CA GLY A 213 10.54 17.61 8.85
C GLY A 213 10.13 16.14 8.80
N ALA A 214 9.12 15.74 9.58
CA ALA A 214 8.58 14.38 9.59
C ALA A 214 8.06 13.92 8.23
N ALA A 215 7.12 14.66 7.64
CA ALA A 215 6.51 14.27 6.37
C ALA A 215 7.53 14.28 5.23
N LEU A 216 8.46 15.25 5.25
CA LEU A 216 9.53 15.33 4.26
C LEU A 216 10.54 14.19 4.40
N LEU A 217 11.02 13.92 5.62
CA LEU A 217 11.94 12.81 5.89
C LEU A 217 11.31 11.47 5.53
N LEU A 218 10.03 11.28 5.85
CA LEU A 218 9.28 10.09 5.50
C LEU A 218 9.19 9.90 3.98
N PHE A 219 8.89 10.96 3.22
CA PHE A 219 8.95 10.91 1.75
C PHE A 219 10.34 10.57 1.24
N CYS A 220 11.39 11.19 1.78
CA CYS A 220 12.77 10.99 1.31
C CYS A 220 13.28 9.57 1.56
N ILE A 221 13.02 9.02 2.74
CA ILE A 221 13.43 7.65 3.08
C ILE A 221 12.64 6.64 2.25
N TYR A 222 11.32 6.85 2.14
CA TYR A 222 10.47 6.07 1.25
C TYR A 222 11.02 6.08 -0.18
N PHE A 223 11.24 7.27 -0.74
CA PHE A 223 11.71 7.42 -2.10
C PHE A 223 13.09 6.80 -2.28
N TYR A 224 14.03 7.01 -1.34
CA TYR A 224 15.35 6.39 -1.44
C TYR A 224 15.24 4.86 -1.53
N LEU A 225 14.47 4.22 -0.65
CA LEU A 225 14.35 2.76 -0.61
C LEU A 225 13.63 2.21 -1.85
N PHE A 226 12.56 2.89 -2.29
CA PHE A 226 11.69 2.39 -3.34
C PHE A 226 11.87 3.06 -4.71
N ARG A 227 12.87 3.93 -4.92
CA ARG A 227 13.08 4.67 -6.19
C ARG A 227 13.16 3.77 -7.42
N GLY A 228 13.78 2.59 -7.28
CA GLY A 228 13.86 1.60 -8.36
C GLY A 228 12.55 0.88 -8.66
N TRP A 229 11.56 1.00 -7.77
CA TRP A 229 10.26 0.33 -7.82
C TRP A 229 9.11 1.32 -8.07
N VAL A 230 9.40 2.61 -8.27
CA VAL A 230 8.39 3.65 -8.49
C VAL A 230 7.47 3.33 -9.67
N ALA A 231 8.00 2.71 -10.72
CA ALA A 231 7.23 2.28 -11.89
C ALA A 231 6.55 0.90 -11.72
N SER A 232 6.83 0.18 -10.63
CA SER A 232 6.27 -1.14 -10.36
C SER A 232 4.85 -1.05 -9.82
N PRO A 233 3.93 -1.98 -10.17
CA PRO A 233 2.66 -2.13 -9.48
C PRO A 233 2.81 -2.78 -8.09
N ALA A 234 3.85 -2.42 -7.32
CA ALA A 234 4.24 -3.13 -6.11
C ALA A 234 3.34 -2.82 -4.90
N PRO A 235 2.74 -3.84 -4.26
CA PRO A 235 2.00 -3.67 -3.00
C PRO A 235 2.82 -3.10 -1.85
N ASP A 236 4.12 -3.37 -1.81
CA ASP A 236 5.03 -2.90 -0.75
C ASP A 236 5.07 -1.35 -0.69
N CYS A 237 5.25 -0.72 -1.86
CA CYS A 237 5.28 0.73 -2.02
C CYS A 237 3.97 1.37 -1.52
N ALA A 238 2.83 0.83 -2.00
CA ALA A 238 1.50 1.30 -1.62
C ALA A 238 1.24 1.14 -0.12
N LEU A 239 1.66 0.02 0.46
CA LEU A 239 1.44 -0.26 1.88
C LEU A 239 2.16 0.76 2.76
N VAL A 240 3.39 1.14 2.43
CA VAL A 240 4.12 2.17 3.18
C VAL A 240 3.37 3.49 3.16
N VAL A 241 2.79 3.90 2.02
CA VAL A 241 1.95 5.11 1.93
C VAL A 241 0.72 4.98 2.84
N PHE A 242 -0.03 3.87 2.75
CA PHE A 242 -1.22 3.63 3.58
C PHE A 242 -0.92 3.67 5.08
N LEU A 243 0.13 2.96 5.52
CA LEU A 243 0.55 2.93 6.92
C LEU A 243 0.99 4.32 7.38
N SER A 244 1.82 5.02 6.59
CA SER A 244 2.28 6.37 6.90
C SER A 244 1.11 7.31 7.14
N PHE A 245 0.16 7.38 6.20
CA PHE A 245 -1.03 8.22 6.36
C PHE A 245 -1.90 7.83 7.55
N THR A 246 -2.09 6.53 7.80
CA THR A 246 -2.90 6.06 8.93
C THR A 246 -2.27 6.47 10.26
N PHE A 247 -0.94 6.32 10.41
CA PHE A 247 -0.21 6.78 11.58
C PHE A 247 -0.19 8.32 11.71
N LEU A 248 0.00 9.05 10.61
CA LEU A 248 -0.11 10.52 10.61
C LEU A 248 -1.49 10.98 11.09
N LEU A 249 -2.57 10.39 10.56
CA LEU A 249 -3.94 10.69 10.99
C LEU A 249 -4.16 10.38 12.47
N TYR A 250 -3.70 9.21 12.92
CA TYR A 250 -3.89 8.75 14.29
C TYR A 250 -3.11 9.57 15.32
N SER A 251 -1.88 9.96 14.97
CA SER A 251 -0.97 10.69 15.87
C SER A 251 -1.40 12.12 16.21
N GLY A 252 -2.41 12.67 15.52
CA GLY A 252 -2.83 14.07 15.64
C GLY A 252 -2.03 15.04 14.77
N PHE A 253 -1.29 14.54 13.77
CA PHE A 253 -0.49 15.36 12.83
C PHE A 253 -1.33 16.42 12.09
N PHE A 254 -2.56 16.08 11.73
CA PHE A 254 -3.50 17.00 11.07
C PHE A 254 -4.34 17.83 12.07
N GLY A 255 -3.99 17.80 13.35
CA GLY A 255 -4.67 18.49 14.44
C GLY A 255 -5.23 17.56 15.53
N PRO A 256 -5.80 18.13 16.61
CA PRO A 256 -6.28 17.37 17.77
C PRO A 256 -7.21 16.23 17.37
N TYR A 257 -6.88 15.02 17.83
CA TYR A 257 -7.57 13.79 17.47
C TYR A 257 -8.62 13.43 18.53
N HIS A 258 -9.84 13.97 18.35
CA HIS A 258 -10.99 13.61 19.18
C HIS A 258 -11.65 12.36 18.62
N VAL A 259 -11.74 11.30 19.43
CA VAL A 259 -12.44 10.04 19.12
C VAL A 259 -13.73 9.86 19.90
N GLN A 260 -13.88 10.62 20.98
CA GLN A 260 -15.07 10.62 21.81
C GLN A 260 -16.19 11.40 21.13
N GLY A 261 -17.42 10.98 21.42
CA GLY A 261 -18.63 11.59 20.93
C GLY A 261 -18.91 11.46 19.44
N ARG A 262 -20.05 12.05 19.07
CA ARG A 262 -20.54 12.07 17.69
C ARG A 262 -19.56 12.74 16.73
N ALA A 263 -18.74 13.67 17.20
CA ALA A 263 -17.73 14.36 16.40
C ALA A 263 -16.48 13.49 16.10
N GLY A 264 -16.15 12.52 16.97
CA GLY A 264 -15.02 11.61 16.77
C GLY A 264 -15.33 10.39 15.89
N ARG A 265 -16.61 10.00 15.80
CA ARG A 265 -17.05 8.82 15.03
C ARG A 265 -16.59 8.77 13.56
N PRO A 266 -16.67 9.85 12.75
CA PRO A 266 -16.21 9.81 11.36
C PRO A 266 -14.72 9.42 11.24
N ARG A 267 -13.88 9.86 12.17
CA ARG A 267 -12.45 9.55 12.19
C ARG A 267 -12.17 8.11 12.61
N LEU A 268 -12.94 7.59 13.56
CA LEU A 268 -12.86 6.19 13.95
C LEU A 268 -13.19 5.26 12.77
N LEU A 269 -14.27 5.57 12.02
CA LEU A 269 -14.65 4.80 10.84
C LEU A 269 -13.64 4.96 9.69
N LEU A 270 -13.05 6.15 9.53
CA LEU A 270 -11.97 6.37 8.57
C LEU A 270 -10.73 5.54 8.91
N LEU A 271 -10.32 5.49 10.19
CA LEU A 271 -9.21 4.63 10.62
C LEU A 271 -9.52 3.16 10.35
N ALA A 272 -10.73 2.71 10.66
CA ALA A 272 -11.18 1.36 10.39
C ALA A 272 -11.08 1.04 8.88
N LEU A 273 -11.53 1.95 8.01
CA LEU A 273 -11.42 1.81 6.57
C LEU A 273 -9.96 1.74 6.09
N LEU A 274 -9.11 2.69 6.50
CA LEU A 274 -7.72 2.75 6.05
C LEU A 274 -6.90 1.56 6.57
N SER A 275 -7.06 1.20 7.85
CA SER A 275 -6.41 0.04 8.45
C SER A 275 -6.87 -1.27 7.80
N GLY A 276 -8.18 -1.45 7.62
CA GLY A 276 -8.73 -2.64 6.95
C GLY A 276 -8.25 -2.76 5.50
N ALA A 277 -8.29 -1.66 4.74
CA ALA A 277 -7.76 -1.63 3.38
C ALA A 277 -6.27 -2.00 3.34
N ALA A 278 -5.45 -1.47 4.25
CA ALA A 278 -4.02 -1.81 4.35
C ALA A 278 -3.80 -3.32 4.58
N VAL A 279 -4.61 -3.97 5.43
CA VAL A 279 -4.55 -5.44 5.62
C VAL A 279 -4.90 -6.20 4.36
N THR A 280 -5.91 -5.76 3.59
CA THR A 280 -6.26 -6.39 2.31
C THR A 280 -5.22 -6.14 1.20
N ILE A 281 -4.39 -5.10 1.32
CA ILE A 281 -3.22 -4.91 0.45
C ILE A 281 -2.16 -5.93 0.81
N LYS A 282 -1.87 -6.11 2.11
CA LYS A 282 -0.89 -7.08 2.60
C LYS A 282 -1.15 -7.48 4.04
N LEU A 283 -1.12 -8.78 4.32
CA LEU A 283 -1.30 -9.32 5.68
C LEU A 283 -0.24 -8.86 6.69
N SER A 284 0.95 -8.45 6.23
CA SER A 284 1.96 -7.86 7.12
C SER A 284 1.47 -6.60 7.84
N ALA A 285 0.41 -5.95 7.34
CA ALA A 285 -0.20 -4.78 7.94
C ALA A 285 -1.17 -5.09 9.09
N LEU A 286 -1.47 -6.37 9.39
CA LEU A 286 -2.45 -6.78 10.41
C LEU A 286 -2.37 -5.99 11.74
N PRO A 287 -1.16 -5.71 12.30
CA PRO A 287 -1.02 -4.94 13.53
C PRO A 287 -1.63 -3.52 13.49
N VAL A 288 -1.81 -2.92 12.31
CA VAL A 288 -2.41 -1.58 12.17
C VAL A 288 -3.90 -1.54 12.57
N LEU A 289 -4.57 -2.70 12.64
CA LEU A 289 -5.94 -2.81 13.18
C LEU A 289 -6.02 -2.48 14.68
N LEU A 290 -4.89 -2.51 15.40
CA LEU A 290 -4.84 -2.07 16.78
C LEU A 290 -5.16 -0.58 16.94
N LEU A 291 -4.97 0.25 15.89
CA LEU A 291 -5.31 1.68 15.93
C LEU A 291 -6.83 1.93 16.08
N PRO A 292 -7.71 1.45 15.18
CA PRO A 292 -9.15 1.63 15.36
C PRO A 292 -9.68 0.91 16.61
N LEU A 293 -9.11 -0.23 17.01
CA LEU A 293 -9.49 -0.91 18.26
C LEU A 293 -9.14 -0.08 19.50
N HIS A 294 -7.93 0.49 19.54
CA HIS A 294 -7.52 1.38 20.61
C HIS A 294 -8.36 2.67 20.62
N ALA A 295 -8.62 3.27 19.46
CA ALA A 295 -9.49 4.44 19.35
C ALA A 295 -10.91 4.15 19.87
N LEU A 296 -11.46 2.97 19.56
CA LEU A 296 -12.75 2.53 20.09
C LEU A 296 -12.71 2.34 21.60
N TRP A 297 -11.66 1.72 22.14
CA TRP A 297 -11.48 1.55 23.58
C TRP A 297 -11.42 2.90 24.30
N VAL A 298 -10.66 3.88 23.78
CA VAL A 298 -10.63 5.22 24.37
C VAL A 298 -11.99 5.92 24.24
N ALA A 299 -12.67 5.79 23.10
CA ALA A 299 -14.01 6.32 22.91
C ALA A 299 -15.05 5.70 23.88
N SER A 300 -14.80 4.49 24.37
CA SER A 300 -15.69 3.75 25.29
C SER A 300 -15.52 4.13 26.75
N ARG A 301 -14.51 4.93 27.08
CA ARG A 301 -14.30 5.41 28.45
C ARG A 301 -15.30 6.52 28.80
N PRO A 302 -15.69 6.65 30.09
CA PRO A 302 -16.48 7.77 30.53
C PRO A 302 -15.78 9.08 30.11
N PRO A 303 -16.52 10.05 29.54
CA PRO A 303 -15.93 11.35 29.25
C PRO A 303 -15.37 11.94 30.55
N GLY A 304 -14.26 12.68 30.43
CA GLY A 304 -13.72 13.44 31.56
C GLY A 304 -14.73 14.50 32.06
N PRO A 305 -14.41 15.25 33.13
CA PRO A 305 -15.31 16.23 33.75
C PRO A 305 -15.80 17.36 32.82
N ALA A 306 -15.25 17.51 31.62
CA ALA A 306 -15.73 18.42 30.58
C ALA A 306 -16.82 17.73 29.74
N GLY A 307 -18.05 17.75 30.26
CA GLY A 307 -19.20 17.06 29.70
C GLY A 307 -19.60 17.51 28.29
N VAL A 308 -20.02 16.53 27.49
CA VAL A 308 -21.10 16.66 26.51
C VAL A 308 -21.88 15.34 26.56
N ALA A 309 -23.21 15.40 26.54
CA ALA A 309 -24.07 14.22 26.47
C ALA A 309 -23.80 13.44 25.18
N GLU A 310 -23.43 12.16 25.29
CA GLU A 310 -23.02 11.34 24.16
C GLU A 310 -23.96 10.14 23.91
N GLU A 311 -24.05 9.75 22.64
CA GLU A 311 -24.62 8.48 22.19
C GLU A 311 -23.92 7.32 22.93
N PRO A 312 -24.62 6.22 23.29
CA PRO A 312 -23.98 5.09 23.96
C PRO A 312 -22.83 4.56 23.09
N THR A 313 -21.61 4.46 23.64
CA THR A 313 -20.44 3.99 22.88
C THR A 313 -20.63 2.56 22.33
N ALA A 314 -21.52 1.79 22.95
CA ALA A 314 -21.97 0.48 22.46
C ALA A 314 -22.47 0.52 21.00
N GLN A 315 -22.98 1.66 20.51
CA GLN A 315 -23.48 1.79 19.14
C GLN A 315 -22.36 1.90 18.07
N ASN A 316 -21.09 2.06 18.47
CA ASN A 316 -19.95 2.09 17.55
C ASN A 316 -19.44 0.70 17.16
N TRP A 317 -19.59 -0.31 18.04
CA TRP A 317 -19.23 -1.71 17.76
C TRP A 317 -19.90 -2.29 16.51
N PRO A 318 -21.24 -2.27 16.36
CA PRO A 318 -21.88 -2.85 15.17
C PRO A 318 -21.47 -2.13 13.88
N ARG A 319 -21.15 -0.84 13.95
CA ARG A 319 -20.67 -0.06 12.79
C ARG A 319 -19.24 -0.45 12.41
N LEU A 320 -18.35 -0.66 13.39
CA LEU A 320 -17.00 -1.17 13.12
C LEU A 320 -17.03 -2.61 12.62
N LEU A 321 -17.87 -3.46 13.20
CA LEU A 321 -18.05 -4.82 12.71
C LEU A 321 -18.60 -4.81 11.28
N GLY A 322 -19.58 -3.95 10.99
CA GLY A 322 -20.13 -3.79 9.64
C GLY A 322 -19.08 -3.35 8.62
N ILE A 323 -18.25 -2.35 8.94
CA ILE A 323 -17.20 -1.91 8.00
C ILE A 323 -16.12 -2.98 7.81
N MET A 324 -15.72 -3.68 8.88
CA MET A 324 -14.75 -4.78 8.81
C MET A 324 -15.29 -5.95 8.00
N LEU A 325 -16.59 -6.27 8.13
CA LEU A 325 -17.25 -7.30 7.34
C LEU A 325 -17.25 -6.93 5.85
N VAL A 326 -17.61 -5.70 5.50
CA VAL A 326 -17.59 -5.22 4.09
C VAL A 326 -16.19 -5.27 3.49
N ILE A 327 -15.15 -4.99 4.28
CA ILE A 327 -13.75 -5.02 3.83
C ILE A 327 -13.25 -6.46 3.66
N PHE A 328 -13.43 -7.29 4.70
CA PHE A 328 -12.79 -8.60 4.76
C PHE A 328 -13.60 -9.72 4.14
N LEU A 329 -14.94 -9.64 4.08
CA LEU A 329 -15.73 -10.73 3.51
C LEU A 329 -15.40 -10.99 2.03
N PRO A 330 -15.36 -9.98 1.13
CA PRO A 330 -14.94 -10.21 -0.24
C PRO A 330 -13.48 -10.66 -0.34
N TRP A 331 -12.60 -10.15 0.52
CA TRP A 331 -11.20 -10.57 0.59
C TRP A 331 -11.06 -12.06 0.94
N LEU A 332 -11.83 -12.54 1.92
CA LEU A 332 -11.88 -13.94 2.33
C LEU A 332 -12.43 -14.82 1.20
N VAL A 333 -13.56 -14.44 0.59
CA VAL A 333 -14.15 -15.19 -0.53
C VAL A 333 -13.17 -15.31 -1.68
N ARG A 334 -12.46 -14.22 -2.03
CA ARG A 334 -11.43 -14.25 -3.07
C ARG A 334 -10.28 -15.19 -2.74
N ASN A 335 -9.78 -15.21 -1.50
CA ASN A 335 -8.75 -16.18 -1.08
C ASN A 335 -9.23 -17.63 -1.26
N LEU A 336 -10.48 -17.91 -0.85
CA LEU A 336 -11.11 -19.23 -0.97
C LEU A 336 -11.26 -19.66 -2.43
N VAL A 337 -11.63 -18.75 -3.33
CA VAL A 337 -11.69 -19.07 -4.76
C VAL A 337 -10.28 -19.26 -5.33
N LEU A 338 -9.36 -18.33 -5.09
CA LEU A 338 -8.01 -18.38 -5.69
C LEU A 338 -7.16 -19.56 -5.23
N SER A 339 -7.33 -20.03 -3.98
CA SER A 339 -6.45 -21.03 -3.36
C SER A 339 -7.17 -22.20 -2.68
N GLY A 340 -8.46 -22.06 -2.36
CA GLY A 340 -9.17 -22.97 -1.46
C GLY A 340 -8.94 -22.71 0.03
N TYR A 341 -8.10 -21.73 0.41
CA TYR A 341 -7.80 -21.37 1.80
C TYR A 341 -8.34 -19.98 2.16
N PRO A 342 -8.72 -19.73 3.43
CA PRO A 342 -9.27 -18.44 3.85
C PRO A 342 -8.22 -17.30 3.84
N ALA A 343 -6.94 -17.62 4.05
CA ALA A 343 -5.84 -16.66 4.00
C ALA A 343 -4.57 -17.36 3.48
N TYR A 344 -4.26 -17.17 2.19
CA TYR A 344 -3.08 -17.78 1.57
C TYR A 344 -1.84 -16.86 1.69
N PRO A 345 -0.61 -17.39 1.90
CA PRO A 345 -0.24 -18.79 2.13
C PRO A 345 -0.08 -19.10 3.64
N LEU A 346 -1.05 -18.76 4.50
CA LEU A 346 -0.95 -19.07 5.93
C LEU A 346 -1.19 -20.59 6.14
N PRO A 347 -0.19 -21.37 6.59
CA PRO A 347 -0.38 -22.79 6.86
C PRO A 347 -1.24 -22.98 8.11
N GLY A 348 -1.99 -24.09 8.16
CA GLY A 348 -2.74 -24.51 9.36
C GLY A 348 -4.20 -24.05 9.43
N LEU A 349 -4.66 -23.16 8.54
CA LEU A 349 -6.10 -22.91 8.40
C LEU A 349 -6.72 -24.00 7.51
N PRO A 350 -7.83 -24.64 7.93
CA PRO A 350 -8.47 -25.66 7.10
C PRO A 350 -9.01 -25.03 5.82
N GLY A 351 -8.58 -25.55 4.67
CA GLY A 351 -9.12 -25.17 3.36
C GLY A 351 -10.45 -25.87 3.05
N LEU A 352 -11.22 -25.32 2.12
CA LEU A 352 -12.50 -25.89 1.69
C LEU A 352 -12.31 -27.24 0.98
N PRO A 353 -13.27 -28.18 1.09
CA PRO A 353 -13.25 -29.44 0.37
C PRO A 353 -13.69 -29.24 -1.10
N VAL A 354 -12.94 -28.43 -1.84
CA VAL A 354 -13.16 -28.13 -3.26
C VAL A 354 -12.05 -28.73 -4.13
N ASP A 355 -12.36 -29.10 -5.36
CA ASP A 355 -11.43 -29.79 -6.26
C ASP A 355 -10.27 -28.89 -6.75
N TRP A 356 -10.42 -27.56 -6.69
CA TRP A 356 -9.35 -26.61 -7.00
C TRP A 356 -8.50 -26.21 -5.78
N ARG A 357 -8.75 -26.75 -4.59
CA ARG A 357 -7.95 -26.41 -3.40
C ARG A 357 -6.48 -26.73 -3.66
N MET A 358 -5.60 -25.78 -3.38
CA MET A 358 -4.16 -26.01 -3.49
C MET A 358 -3.71 -27.14 -2.55
N PRO A 359 -2.80 -28.02 -2.98
CA PRO A 359 -2.19 -29.00 -2.08
C PRO A 359 -1.54 -28.33 -0.86
N PRO A 360 -1.74 -28.84 0.37
CA PRO A 360 -1.15 -28.28 1.58
C PRO A 360 0.38 -28.12 1.52
N GLU A 361 1.06 -29.03 0.82
CA GLU A 361 2.50 -29.04 0.63
C GLU A 361 2.98 -27.84 -0.20
N LEU A 362 2.19 -27.42 -1.20
CA LEU A 362 2.49 -26.22 -2.00
C LEU A 362 2.29 -24.95 -1.18
N VAL A 363 1.24 -24.91 -0.34
CA VAL A 363 1.01 -23.78 0.58
C VAL A 363 2.17 -23.64 1.58
N LEU A 364 2.61 -24.76 2.17
CA LEU A 364 3.73 -24.78 3.09
C LEU A 364 5.05 -24.40 2.41
N THR A 365 5.27 -24.87 1.18
CA THR A 365 6.44 -24.51 0.38
C THR A 365 6.48 -23.01 0.09
N GLU A 366 5.35 -22.39 -0.26
CA GLU A 366 5.29 -20.94 -0.49
C GLU A 366 5.52 -20.15 0.81
N GLN A 367 4.98 -20.61 1.95
CA GLN A 367 5.25 -19.97 3.24
C GLN A 367 6.75 -20.03 3.61
N ARG A 368 7.38 -21.20 3.46
CA ARG A 368 8.82 -21.37 3.71
C ARG A 368 9.66 -20.47 2.83
N LEU A 369 9.33 -20.41 1.54
CA LEU A 369 9.99 -19.54 0.57
C LEU A 369 9.97 -18.08 1.02
N ILE A 370 8.79 -17.55 1.39
CA ILE A 370 8.65 -16.17 1.84
C ILE A 370 9.48 -15.91 3.11
N THR A 371 9.39 -16.78 4.12
CA THR A 371 10.08 -16.61 5.40
C THR A 371 11.60 -16.74 5.25
N ASN A 372 12.08 -17.77 4.54
CA ASN A 372 13.51 -18.04 4.39
C ASN A 372 14.20 -17.01 3.49
N MET A 373 13.51 -16.52 2.44
CA MET A 373 14.02 -15.38 1.66
C MET A 373 14.09 -14.11 2.50
N ALA A 374 13.09 -13.84 3.35
CA ALA A 374 13.09 -12.66 4.21
C ALA A 374 14.16 -12.70 5.32
N ARG A 375 14.64 -13.90 5.66
CA ARG A 375 15.76 -14.13 6.59
C ARG A 375 17.11 -14.19 5.88
N ASP A 376 17.15 -13.88 4.58
CA ASP A 376 18.33 -13.89 3.72
C ASP A 376 19.14 -15.21 3.78
N LEU A 377 18.42 -16.33 3.82
CA LEU A 377 19.03 -17.65 3.73
C LEU A 377 19.57 -17.92 2.31
N PRO A 378 20.62 -18.75 2.18
CA PRO A 378 21.11 -19.20 0.89
C PRO A 378 19.99 -19.79 0.02
N ARG A 379 20.11 -19.64 -1.32
CA ARG A 379 19.10 -20.12 -2.28
C ARG A 379 18.75 -21.61 -2.11
N ALA A 380 19.73 -22.43 -1.72
CA ALA A 380 19.55 -23.87 -1.49
C ALA A 380 18.53 -24.16 -0.36
N ASP A 381 18.39 -23.23 0.58
CA ASP A 381 17.58 -23.43 1.80
C ASP A 381 16.21 -22.75 1.72
N TRP A 382 15.89 -22.07 0.61
CA TRP A 382 14.65 -21.32 0.44
C TRP A 382 13.39 -22.16 0.68
N TYR A 383 13.40 -23.42 0.24
CA TYR A 383 12.27 -24.34 0.38
C TYR A 383 12.38 -25.26 1.61
N GLY A 384 13.50 -25.19 2.32
CA GLY A 384 13.79 -26.01 3.50
C GLY A 384 12.94 -25.62 4.72
N PRO A 385 12.99 -26.43 5.79
CA PRO A 385 12.35 -26.10 7.07
C PRO A 385 12.81 -24.72 7.58
N THR A 386 11.88 -23.94 8.11
CA THR A 386 12.18 -22.64 8.70
C THR A 386 12.83 -22.83 10.07
N ASP A 387 14.06 -22.33 10.24
CA ASP A 387 14.76 -22.37 11.53
C ASP A 387 13.99 -21.59 12.63
N THR A 388 13.81 -22.22 13.79
CA THR A 388 13.16 -21.63 14.97
C THR A 388 14.14 -21.25 16.08
N ALA A 389 15.41 -21.62 15.96
CA ALA A 389 16.47 -21.41 16.95
C ALA A 389 17.27 -20.11 16.73
N TRP A 390 16.79 -19.20 15.87
CA TRP A 390 17.40 -17.90 15.57
C TRP A 390 18.84 -17.99 15.00
N GLN A 391 19.25 -19.13 14.46
CA GLN A 391 20.59 -19.34 13.86
C GLN A 391 20.76 -18.50 12.59
N TRP A 392 19.64 -18.13 11.94
CA TRP A 392 19.62 -17.22 10.81
C TRP A 392 20.03 -15.78 11.16
N LEU A 393 19.90 -15.37 12.42
CA LEU A 393 19.99 -13.95 12.82
C LEU A 393 21.37 -13.31 12.58
N PRO A 394 22.51 -13.94 12.92
CA PRO A 394 23.83 -13.32 12.69
C PRO A 394 24.09 -13.05 11.21
N ARG A 395 23.73 -14.01 10.34
CA ARG A 395 23.85 -13.86 8.89
C ARG A 395 22.93 -12.78 8.37
N TRP A 396 21.66 -12.81 8.76
CA TRP A 396 20.67 -11.79 8.36
C TRP A 396 21.15 -10.38 8.72
N TRP A 397 21.65 -10.19 9.95
CA TRP A 397 22.20 -8.90 10.40
C TRP A 397 23.36 -8.43 9.53
N GLN A 398 24.32 -9.34 9.23
CA GLN A 398 25.45 -9.03 8.36
C GLN A 398 24.99 -8.62 6.96
N GLN A 399 24.02 -9.34 6.39
CA GLN A 399 23.53 -9.10 5.04
C GLN A 399 22.72 -7.82 4.93
N GLU A 400 21.83 -7.56 5.90
CA GLU A 400 21.09 -6.31 5.97
C GLU A 400 22.01 -5.10 6.16
N TRP A 401 23.08 -5.23 6.94
CA TRP A 401 24.10 -4.18 7.08
C TRP A 401 24.79 -3.83 5.76
N LEU A 402 25.13 -4.83 4.96
CA LEU A 402 25.79 -4.66 3.67
C LEU A 402 24.85 -4.15 2.58
N ASN A 403 23.63 -4.71 2.53
CA ASN A 403 22.69 -4.49 1.42
C ASN A 403 21.72 -3.34 1.68
N SER A 404 21.46 -2.99 2.94
CA SER A 404 20.43 -2.02 3.33
C SER A 404 20.85 -1.15 4.54
N PRO A 405 21.92 -0.35 4.43
CA PRO A 405 22.43 0.47 5.55
C PRO A 405 21.39 1.45 6.13
N ILE A 406 20.41 1.89 5.32
CA ILE A 406 19.29 2.68 5.85
C ILE A 406 18.40 1.85 6.77
N THR A 407 18.05 0.62 6.39
CA THR A 407 17.27 -0.27 7.26
C THR A 407 17.99 -0.49 8.59
N MET A 408 19.31 -0.72 8.57
CA MET A 408 20.08 -0.80 9.82
C MET A 408 20.06 0.49 10.62
N THR A 409 20.17 1.64 9.97
CA THR A 409 20.02 2.94 10.65
C THR A 409 18.64 3.05 11.31
N LEU A 410 17.57 2.61 10.64
CA LEU A 410 16.22 2.59 11.22
C LEU A 410 16.12 1.64 12.43
N LEU A 411 16.71 0.45 12.35
CA LEU A 411 16.72 -0.50 13.47
C LEU A 411 17.51 0.03 14.67
N LEU A 412 18.66 0.64 14.44
CA LEU A 412 19.46 1.28 15.50
C LEU A 412 18.69 2.44 16.15
N LEU A 413 18.04 3.29 15.35
CA LEU A 413 17.18 4.36 15.87
C LEU A 413 15.98 3.80 16.64
N ALA A 414 15.37 2.72 16.15
CA ALA A 414 14.28 2.01 16.81
C ALA A 414 14.73 1.38 18.15
N ALA A 415 15.97 0.91 18.26
CA ALA A 415 16.52 0.36 19.50
C ALA A 415 16.69 1.45 20.59
N VAL A 416 17.04 2.68 20.21
CA VAL A 416 17.20 3.82 21.14
C VAL A 416 15.88 4.57 21.37
N ALA A 417 14.90 4.41 20.48
CA ALA A 417 13.58 5.05 20.52
C ALA A 417 12.80 4.91 21.85
N PRO A 418 12.88 3.79 22.62
CA PRO A 418 12.21 3.68 23.92
C PRO A 418 12.68 4.73 24.93
N LEU A 419 13.97 5.07 24.94
CA LEU A 419 14.52 6.10 25.84
C LEU A 419 13.97 7.48 25.51
N ALA A 420 13.96 7.84 24.22
CA ALA A 420 13.39 9.08 23.73
C ALA A 420 11.88 9.16 24.00
N THR A 421 11.18 8.05 23.80
CA THR A 421 9.74 7.92 24.07
C THR A 421 9.43 8.11 25.54
N TRP A 422 10.16 7.44 26.43
CA TRP A 422 9.99 7.52 27.88
C TRP A 422 10.22 8.95 28.38
N TRP A 423 11.35 9.57 27.99
CA TRP A 423 11.66 10.94 28.37
C TRP A 423 10.57 11.91 27.91
N ARG A 424 10.13 11.78 26.66
CA ARG A 424 9.11 12.66 26.08
C ARG A 424 7.71 12.43 26.64
N ALA A 425 7.33 11.19 26.93
CA ALA A 425 6.05 10.88 27.55
C ALA A 425 5.93 11.58 28.92
N ARG A 426 7.04 11.66 29.67
CA ARG A 426 7.11 12.45 30.92
C ARG A 426 6.94 13.95 30.68
N GLN A 427 7.64 14.51 29.69
CA GLN A 427 7.58 15.95 29.39
C GLN A 427 6.19 16.41 28.89
N THR A 428 5.54 15.57 28.09
CA THR A 428 4.26 15.93 27.44
C THR A 428 3.02 15.48 28.21
N GLY A 429 3.20 14.69 29.27
CA GLY A 429 2.10 14.03 29.96
C GLY A 429 1.31 13.07 29.06
N ALA A 430 1.88 12.64 27.93
CA ALA A 430 1.22 11.74 27.00
C ALA A 430 0.92 10.41 27.68
N ARG A 431 -0.34 9.98 27.63
CA ARG A 431 -0.78 8.71 28.20
C ARG A 431 -1.28 7.82 27.08
N PHE A 432 -0.97 6.53 27.17
CA PHE A 432 -1.57 5.52 26.30
C PHE A 432 -3.11 5.55 26.36
N THR A 433 -3.68 6.02 27.47
CA THR A 433 -5.12 6.18 27.63
C THR A 433 -5.79 7.18 26.69
N HIS A 434 -5.01 7.95 25.93
CA HIS A 434 -5.49 8.88 24.91
C HIS A 434 -4.93 8.51 23.53
N PRO A 435 -5.68 8.74 22.44
CA PRO A 435 -5.12 8.63 21.10
C PRO A 435 -4.03 9.68 20.90
N GLY A 436 -3.01 9.35 20.13
CA GLY A 436 -1.96 10.28 19.77
C GLY A 436 -0.66 9.56 19.43
N TRP A 437 0.44 10.32 19.46
CA TRP A 437 1.75 9.84 19.03
C TRP A 437 2.26 8.63 19.83
N LEU A 438 1.99 8.57 21.15
CA LEU A 438 2.48 7.48 22.01
C LEU A 438 1.79 6.15 21.69
N SER A 439 0.45 6.14 21.59
CA SER A 439 -0.30 4.95 21.22
C SER A 439 -0.03 4.52 19.77
N ALA A 440 0.16 5.46 18.84
CA ALA A 440 0.65 5.15 17.49
C ALA A 440 2.02 4.46 17.51
N TRP A 441 2.97 4.98 18.31
CA TRP A 441 4.31 4.40 18.41
C TRP A 441 4.28 2.99 19.00
N LEU A 442 3.47 2.74 20.03
CA LEU A 442 3.30 1.39 20.61
C LEU A 442 2.68 0.40 19.62
N VAL A 443 1.71 0.83 18.80
CA VAL A 443 1.18 -0.01 17.72
C VAL A 443 2.24 -0.27 16.65
N ALA A 444 3.06 0.73 16.30
CA ALA A 444 4.19 0.53 15.40
C ALA A 444 5.24 -0.43 15.97
N ALA A 445 5.48 -0.42 17.29
CA ALA A 445 6.34 -1.40 17.96
C ALA A 445 5.79 -2.82 17.85
N GLY A 446 4.48 -3.00 18.08
CA GLY A 446 3.81 -4.29 17.84
C GLY A 446 3.92 -4.73 16.37
N GLY A 447 3.79 -3.78 15.44
CA GLY A 447 4.02 -4.02 14.00
C GLY A 447 5.45 -4.43 13.66
N GLY A 448 6.44 -3.80 14.29
CA GLY A 448 7.86 -4.15 14.15
C GLY A 448 8.17 -5.55 14.70
N ILE A 449 7.64 -5.91 15.86
CA ILE A 449 7.77 -7.26 16.44
C ILE A 449 7.13 -8.29 15.53
N PHE A 450 5.91 -8.03 15.05
CA PHE A 450 5.19 -8.91 14.12
C PHE A 450 5.97 -9.12 12.81
N TRP A 451 6.50 -8.05 12.22
CA TRP A 451 7.36 -8.11 11.04
C TRP A 451 8.60 -8.97 11.28
N PHE A 452 9.32 -8.71 12.37
CA PHE A 452 10.58 -9.39 12.68
C PHE A 452 10.38 -10.89 12.93
N ALA A 453 9.29 -11.26 13.61
CA ALA A 453 8.97 -12.65 13.92
C ALA A 453 8.61 -13.48 12.67
N LEU A 454 7.93 -12.88 11.69
CA LEU A 454 7.39 -13.61 10.54
C LEU A 454 8.30 -13.59 9.30
N ALA A 455 8.70 -12.39 8.87
CA ALA A 455 9.43 -12.20 7.62
C ALA A 455 10.19 -10.85 7.65
N PRO A 456 11.42 -10.84 8.19
CA PRO A 456 12.19 -9.63 8.47
C PRO A 456 12.85 -8.99 7.22
N ASP A 457 12.13 -8.93 6.11
CA ASP A 457 12.54 -8.16 4.92
C ASP A 457 11.96 -6.74 5.05
N TYR A 458 12.81 -5.72 4.96
CA TYR A 458 12.41 -4.32 5.17
C TYR A 458 11.16 -3.93 4.37
N ARG A 459 10.97 -4.46 3.14
CA ARG A 459 9.83 -4.10 2.29
C ARG A 459 8.48 -4.51 2.87
N PHE A 460 8.45 -5.49 3.79
CA PHE A 460 7.23 -5.97 4.43
C PHE A 460 6.82 -5.19 5.68
N GLY A 461 7.79 -4.56 6.36
CA GLY A 461 7.60 -3.87 7.65
C GLY A 461 7.88 -2.37 7.62
N MET A 462 8.35 -1.82 6.50
CA MET A 462 8.88 -0.45 6.41
C MET A 462 7.96 0.64 6.96
N GLY A 463 6.64 0.53 6.76
CA GLY A 463 5.68 1.49 7.32
C GLY A 463 5.68 1.52 8.85
N PHE A 464 5.87 0.38 9.50
CA PHE A 464 6.03 0.30 10.97
C PHE A 464 7.42 0.76 11.41
N LEU A 465 8.48 0.34 10.71
CA LEU A 465 9.86 0.69 11.04
C LEU A 465 10.10 2.21 11.00
N LEU A 466 9.53 2.92 10.01
CA LEU A 466 9.62 4.37 9.94
C LEU A 466 9.00 5.06 11.16
N VAL A 467 7.82 4.61 11.59
CA VAL A 467 7.15 5.18 12.76
C VAL A 467 7.91 4.80 14.03
N LEU A 468 8.30 3.55 14.17
CA LEU A 468 9.06 3.06 15.31
C LEU A 468 10.37 3.84 15.49
N ALA A 469 11.09 4.07 14.40
CA ALA A 469 12.38 4.75 14.39
C ALA A 469 12.27 6.26 14.58
N PHE A 470 11.33 6.96 13.92
CA PHE A 470 11.33 8.43 13.88
C PHE A 470 10.30 9.12 14.77
N TRP A 471 9.15 8.51 15.04
CA TRP A 471 8.02 9.20 15.69
C TRP A 471 8.34 9.83 17.07
N PRO A 472 9.18 9.21 17.93
CA PRO A 472 9.59 9.80 19.21
C PRO A 472 10.44 11.06 19.06
N TRP A 473 11.16 11.21 17.94
CA TRP A 473 12.08 12.31 17.67
C TRP A 473 11.39 13.46 16.94
N LEU A 474 10.41 13.14 16.09
CA LEU A 474 9.73 14.07 15.18
C LEU A 474 8.82 15.10 15.84
N THR A 475 8.65 15.08 17.15
CA THR A 475 7.97 16.19 17.85
C THR A 475 8.79 16.77 18.99
N LEU A 476 10.08 16.44 19.05
CA LEU A 476 10.99 17.25 19.84
C LEU A 476 11.09 18.63 19.19
N PRO A 477 11.14 19.72 19.99
CA PRO A 477 11.30 21.06 19.44
C PRO A 477 12.63 21.14 18.71
N MET A 478 12.58 21.04 17.38
CA MET A 478 13.76 21.17 16.54
C MET A 478 14.09 22.66 16.41
N PRO A 479 15.32 23.09 16.74
CA PRO A 479 15.70 24.47 16.52
C PRO A 479 15.60 24.81 15.03
N ARG A 480 15.15 26.03 14.71
CA ARG A 480 14.84 26.43 13.34
C ARG A 480 16.02 26.31 12.38
N TRP A 481 17.26 26.46 12.85
CA TRP A 481 18.45 26.27 12.03
C TRP A 481 18.61 24.81 11.58
N LEU A 482 18.34 23.84 12.47
CA LEU A 482 18.43 22.42 12.17
C LEU A 482 17.31 22.01 11.20
N GLY A 483 16.10 22.52 11.38
CA GLY A 483 15.01 22.31 10.42
C GLY A 483 15.32 22.86 9.02
N ARG A 484 15.97 24.04 8.95
CA ARG A 484 16.47 24.61 7.69
C ARG A 484 17.58 23.75 7.09
N LEU A 485 18.52 23.28 7.89
CA LEU A 485 19.60 22.39 7.44
C LEU A 485 19.03 21.10 6.84
N VAL A 486 18.09 20.45 7.53
CA VAL A 486 17.41 19.24 7.03
C VAL A 486 16.70 19.53 5.70
N LEU A 487 15.98 20.64 5.58
CA LEU A 487 15.35 21.04 4.32
C LEU A 487 16.37 21.24 3.20
N VAL A 488 17.48 21.94 3.45
CA VAL A 488 18.56 22.16 2.48
C VAL A 488 19.20 20.85 2.05
N LEU A 489 19.52 19.97 3.00
CA LEU A 489 20.09 18.65 2.72
C LEU A 489 19.13 17.78 1.90
N VAL A 490 17.83 17.83 2.21
CA VAL A 490 16.81 17.13 1.43
C VAL A 490 16.73 17.68 0.00
N VAL A 491 16.66 19.01 -0.16
CA VAL A 491 16.62 19.62 -1.50
C VAL A 491 17.89 19.27 -2.27
N ALA A 492 19.07 19.37 -1.65
CA ALA A 492 20.33 18.98 -2.27
C ALA A 492 20.36 17.49 -2.65
N ALA A 493 19.86 16.60 -1.79
CA ALA A 493 19.75 15.18 -2.08
C ALA A 493 18.78 14.91 -3.24
N MET A 494 17.62 15.57 -3.28
CA MET A 494 16.67 15.44 -4.40
C MET A 494 17.27 15.96 -5.71
N LEU A 495 17.98 17.09 -5.68
CA LEU A 495 18.70 17.61 -6.85
C LEU A 495 19.82 16.65 -7.29
N HIS A 496 20.52 16.01 -6.35
CA HIS A 496 21.51 14.98 -6.67
C HIS A 496 20.86 13.77 -7.34
N LEU A 497 19.68 13.33 -6.87
CA LEU A 497 18.93 12.22 -7.49
C LEU A 497 18.42 12.56 -8.89
N LEU A 498 18.29 13.85 -9.24
CA LEU A 498 18.02 14.26 -10.63
C LEU A 498 19.21 14.02 -11.56
N ARG A 499 20.42 13.74 -11.06
CA ARG A 499 21.61 13.47 -11.90
C ARG A 499 21.34 12.35 -12.91
N ASP A 500 20.84 11.19 -12.46
CA ASP A 500 20.69 10.02 -13.33
C ASP A 500 19.62 10.23 -14.41
N PRO A 501 18.41 10.76 -14.09
CA PRO A 501 17.45 11.07 -15.12
C PRO A 501 17.90 12.21 -16.06
N ILE A 502 18.55 13.26 -15.55
CA ILE A 502 19.09 14.33 -16.39
C ILE A 502 20.17 13.79 -17.32
N TYR A 503 21.04 12.91 -16.84
CA TYR A 503 22.03 12.23 -17.68
C TYR A 503 21.36 11.43 -18.79
N GLY A 504 20.28 10.70 -18.46
CA GLY A 504 19.47 9.98 -19.45
C GLY A 504 18.76 10.87 -20.47
N LEU A 505 18.35 12.08 -20.07
CA LEU A 505 17.78 13.09 -20.99
C LEU A 505 18.84 13.68 -21.92
N ARG A 506 20.08 13.88 -21.44
CA ARG A 506 21.21 14.40 -22.23
C ARG A 506 21.80 13.36 -23.18
N HIS A 507 21.67 12.08 -22.85
CA HIS A 507 22.13 10.95 -23.67
C HIS A 507 20.93 10.09 -24.04
N PRO A 508 20.00 10.64 -24.86
CA PRO A 508 18.73 10.00 -25.14
C PRO A 508 18.97 8.64 -25.77
N ARG A 509 18.47 7.61 -25.08
CA ARG A 509 18.44 6.25 -25.61
C ARG A 509 17.44 6.16 -26.76
N PRO A 510 17.57 5.16 -27.66
CA PRO A 510 16.52 4.83 -28.61
C PRO A 510 15.16 4.76 -27.89
N GLY A 511 14.17 5.51 -28.38
CA GLY A 511 12.85 5.62 -27.75
C GLY A 511 12.66 6.78 -26.76
N ALA A 512 13.64 7.67 -26.56
CA ALA A 512 13.49 8.84 -25.67
C ALA A 512 12.33 9.78 -26.06
N VAL A 513 12.10 9.98 -27.38
CA VAL A 513 10.94 10.74 -27.87
C VAL A 513 9.64 10.01 -27.55
N ALA A 514 9.60 8.69 -27.74
CA ALA A 514 8.44 7.88 -27.38
C ALA A 514 8.15 7.96 -25.86
N ALA A 515 9.18 8.05 -25.03
CA ALA A 515 9.07 8.21 -23.58
C ALA A 515 8.44 9.56 -23.15
N LEU A 516 8.37 10.58 -24.03
CA LEU A 516 7.62 11.80 -23.76
C LEU A 516 6.10 11.53 -23.73
N VAL A 517 5.62 10.63 -24.58
CA VAL A 517 4.20 10.24 -24.64
C VAL A 517 3.97 9.04 -23.74
N TRP A 518 4.62 7.91 -24.05
CA TRP A 518 4.44 6.60 -23.43
C TRP A 518 5.31 6.43 -22.17
N PRO A 519 4.94 5.54 -21.25
CA PRO A 519 5.82 5.10 -20.17
C PRO A 519 6.81 4.04 -20.68
N ASN A 520 8.00 3.99 -20.09
CA ASN A 520 8.93 2.89 -20.31
C ASN A 520 8.50 1.66 -19.50
N LEU A 521 8.14 0.57 -20.18
CA LEU A 521 7.63 -0.66 -19.58
C LEU A 521 8.69 -1.76 -19.61
N PRO A 522 8.64 -2.75 -18.68
CA PRO A 522 9.54 -3.90 -18.71
C PRO A 522 9.43 -4.66 -20.05
N PRO A 523 10.54 -5.22 -20.56
CA PRO A 523 10.51 -6.01 -21.78
C PRO A 523 9.73 -7.31 -21.58
N LEU A 524 9.28 -7.91 -22.68
CA LEU A 524 8.63 -9.22 -22.64
C LEU A 524 9.66 -10.32 -22.33
N PRO A 525 9.49 -11.11 -21.26
CA PRO A 525 10.43 -12.18 -20.97
C PRO A 525 10.25 -13.37 -21.93
N PRO A 526 11.33 -14.13 -22.18
CA PRO A 526 11.26 -15.32 -23.01
C PRO A 526 10.43 -16.42 -22.32
N THR A 527 9.51 -17.01 -23.06
CA THR A 527 8.70 -18.16 -22.60
C THR A 527 8.68 -19.24 -23.66
N ARG A 528 8.48 -20.48 -23.24
CA ARG A 528 8.24 -21.62 -24.13
C ARG A 528 6.82 -22.16 -23.94
N PRO A 529 6.10 -22.50 -25.02
CA PRO A 529 4.81 -23.13 -24.92
C PRO A 529 4.98 -24.60 -24.48
N VAL A 530 4.16 -25.04 -23.52
CA VAL A 530 4.06 -26.44 -23.07
C VAL A 530 2.58 -26.82 -23.04
N ARG A 531 2.25 -28.01 -23.56
CA ARG A 531 0.88 -28.52 -23.56
C ARG A 531 0.64 -29.36 -22.31
N LEU A 532 -0.40 -29.02 -21.55
CA LEU A 532 -0.86 -29.83 -20.42
C LEU A 532 -1.44 -31.16 -20.91
N PRO A 533 -1.56 -32.19 -20.03
CA PRO A 533 -2.25 -33.43 -20.36
C PRO A 533 -3.69 -33.21 -20.86
N SER A 534 -4.36 -32.16 -20.36
CA SER A 534 -5.68 -31.71 -20.80
C SER A 534 -5.72 -31.03 -22.18
N GLY A 535 -4.58 -30.90 -22.86
CA GLY A 535 -4.47 -30.27 -24.19
C GLY A 535 -4.30 -28.74 -24.18
N GLN A 536 -4.55 -28.07 -23.05
CA GLN A 536 -4.38 -26.62 -22.90
C GLN A 536 -2.90 -26.22 -23.04
N LEU A 537 -2.65 -25.14 -23.80
CA LEU A 537 -1.32 -24.55 -23.90
C LEU A 537 -1.05 -23.62 -22.71
N VAL A 538 0.08 -23.82 -22.04
CA VAL A 538 0.60 -22.97 -20.97
C VAL A 538 2.00 -22.49 -21.35
N ARG A 539 2.27 -21.20 -21.15
CA ARG A 539 3.62 -20.65 -21.32
C ARG A 539 4.43 -20.89 -20.04
N VAL A 540 5.62 -21.45 -20.20
CA VAL A 540 6.57 -21.63 -19.09
C VAL A 540 7.72 -20.65 -19.29
N ALA A 541 8.02 -19.87 -18.25
CA ALA A 541 9.11 -18.91 -18.29
C ALA A 541 10.47 -19.59 -18.49
N ASN A 542 11.32 -18.97 -19.31
CA ASN A 542 12.70 -19.42 -19.50
C ASN A 542 13.61 -18.65 -18.52
N GLY A 543 14.38 -19.37 -17.70
CA GLY A 543 15.42 -18.79 -16.83
C GLY A 543 15.18 -18.99 -15.33
N GLU A 544 16.25 -18.79 -14.53
CA GLU A 544 16.28 -19.12 -13.09
C GLU A 544 15.21 -18.41 -12.26
N LEU A 545 14.82 -17.19 -12.64
CA LEU A 545 13.84 -16.39 -11.91
C LEU A 545 12.39 -16.66 -12.34
N GLY A 546 12.15 -17.36 -13.45
CA GLY A 546 10.80 -17.76 -13.84
C GLY A 546 9.84 -16.62 -14.21
N ALA A 547 10.35 -15.54 -14.80
CA ALA A 547 9.56 -14.33 -15.11
C ALA A 547 8.56 -14.52 -16.27
N CYS A 548 7.30 -14.17 -16.04
CA CYS A 548 6.23 -14.21 -17.04
C CYS A 548 5.86 -12.84 -17.64
N GLY A 549 6.10 -11.74 -16.94
CA GLY A 549 5.84 -10.38 -17.43
C GLY A 549 4.44 -10.19 -18.03
N GLU A 550 4.35 -9.50 -19.16
CA GLU A 550 3.12 -9.27 -19.93
C GLU A 550 2.83 -10.41 -20.95
N THR A 551 3.42 -11.59 -20.79
CA THR A 551 3.18 -12.70 -21.73
C THR A 551 1.71 -13.13 -21.76
N PRO A 552 1.21 -13.64 -22.91
CA PRO A 552 -0.17 -14.07 -23.01
C PRO A 552 -0.52 -15.15 -21.97
N LEU A 553 -1.71 -15.03 -21.38
CA LEU A 553 -2.22 -16.02 -20.42
C LEU A 553 -2.46 -17.39 -21.10
N PRO A 554 -2.28 -18.51 -20.37
CA PRO A 554 -1.69 -18.61 -19.03
C PRO A 554 -0.15 -18.71 -19.08
N CYS A 555 0.55 -18.09 -18.12
CA CYS A 555 1.99 -18.27 -17.92
C CYS A 555 2.32 -18.68 -16.48
N THR A 556 3.34 -19.53 -16.32
CA THR A 556 3.89 -19.91 -15.01
C THR A 556 5.42 -20.06 -15.04
N HIS A 557 6.06 -19.99 -13.87
CA HIS A 557 7.50 -20.23 -13.73
C HIS A 557 7.87 -21.71 -13.85
N ALA A 558 7.00 -22.60 -13.39
CA ALA A 558 7.19 -24.05 -13.44
C ALA A 558 5.82 -24.75 -13.41
N LEU A 559 5.74 -25.93 -14.03
CA LEU A 559 4.54 -26.76 -14.00
C LEU A 559 4.57 -27.66 -12.77
N ALA A 560 3.56 -27.53 -11.91
CA ALA A 560 3.34 -28.48 -10.83
C ALA A 560 2.98 -29.87 -11.42
N PRO A 561 3.53 -30.97 -10.89
CA PRO A 561 3.09 -32.32 -11.26
C PRO A 561 1.58 -32.46 -11.04
N GLY A 562 0.85 -32.98 -12.03
CA GLY A 562 -0.61 -33.14 -11.95
C GLY A 562 -1.41 -31.85 -12.20
N LEU A 563 -0.78 -30.75 -12.63
CA LEU A 563 -1.50 -29.53 -12.99
C LEU A 563 -2.43 -29.77 -14.19
N GLU A 564 -3.71 -29.46 -14.00
CA GLU A 564 -4.76 -29.60 -15.00
C GLU A 564 -5.64 -28.34 -15.06
N LEU A 565 -6.22 -28.13 -16.24
CA LEU A 565 -7.33 -27.19 -16.41
C LEU A 565 -8.62 -27.87 -15.89
N ARG A 566 -9.43 -27.16 -15.09
CA ARG A 566 -10.61 -27.75 -14.44
C ARG A 566 -11.77 -28.08 -15.38
N GLY A 567 -11.87 -27.36 -16.50
CA GLY A 567 -12.84 -27.66 -17.56
C GLY A 567 -12.42 -27.03 -18.88
N GLU A 568 -13.33 -26.38 -19.61
CA GLU A 568 -13.09 -26.02 -21.02
C GLU A 568 -12.44 -24.64 -21.22
N SER A 569 -12.54 -23.77 -20.22
CA SER A 569 -12.05 -22.39 -20.31
C SER A 569 -11.12 -22.02 -19.17
N LEU A 570 -10.25 -21.03 -19.41
CA LEU A 570 -9.37 -20.46 -18.38
C LEU A 570 -10.15 -19.85 -17.20
N ALA A 571 -11.41 -19.46 -17.41
CA ALA A 571 -12.28 -18.91 -16.36
C ALA A 571 -12.63 -19.95 -15.29
N GLU A 572 -12.66 -21.22 -15.66
CA GLU A 572 -12.94 -22.34 -14.74
C GLU A 572 -11.70 -22.73 -13.92
N GLY A 573 -10.53 -22.23 -14.29
CA GLY A 573 -9.33 -22.29 -13.48
C GLY A 573 -8.64 -23.64 -13.44
N PHE A 574 -7.86 -23.88 -12.38
CA PHE A 574 -6.85 -24.94 -12.35
C PHE A 574 -6.95 -25.79 -11.09
N ARG A 575 -6.56 -27.06 -11.22
CA ARG A 575 -6.40 -27.99 -10.09
C ARG A 575 -5.11 -28.77 -10.22
N VAL A 576 -4.69 -29.40 -9.13
CA VAL A 576 -3.61 -30.38 -9.13
C VAL A 576 -4.19 -31.75 -8.79
N ALA A 577 -4.25 -32.63 -9.79
CA ALA A 577 -4.59 -34.03 -9.59
C ALA A 577 -3.35 -34.76 -9.05
N TRP A 578 -3.31 -34.98 -7.73
CA TRP A 578 -2.32 -35.90 -7.19
C TRP A 578 -2.71 -37.33 -7.58
N PRO A 579 -1.76 -38.19 -7.99
CA PRO A 579 -2.04 -39.60 -8.07
C PRO A 579 -2.58 -40.05 -6.70
N PRO A 580 -3.62 -40.90 -6.64
CA PRO A 580 -4.08 -41.45 -5.37
C PRO A 580 -2.86 -41.98 -4.64
N ALA A 581 -2.67 -41.52 -3.40
CA ALA A 581 -1.54 -41.92 -2.57
C ALA A 581 -1.38 -43.43 -2.73
N ALA A 582 -0.29 -43.85 -3.38
CA ALA A 582 0.11 -45.24 -3.30
C ALA A 582 0.11 -45.52 -1.81
N GLN A 583 -0.74 -46.44 -1.37
CA GLN A 583 -0.81 -46.90 0.00
C GLN A 583 0.62 -47.27 0.38
N GLN A 584 1.32 -46.35 1.04
CA GLN A 584 2.55 -46.65 1.74
C GLN A 584 2.10 -47.48 2.94
N LYS A 585 1.99 -48.79 2.68
CA LYS A 585 2.03 -49.82 3.70
C LYS A 585 3.40 -49.80 4.36
#